data_AF-A0A1B8AHM6-F1
#
_entry.id   AF-A0A1B8AHM6-F1
#
_cell.length_a   1.000
_cell.length_b   1.000
_cell.length_c   1.000
_cell.angle_alpha   90.00
_cell.angle_beta   90.00
_cell.angle_gamma   90.00
#
_symmetry.space_group_name_H-M   'P 1'
#
loop_
_entity.id
_entity.type
_entity.pdbx_description
1 polymer ?
#
loop_
_entity_poly.entity_id
_entity_poly.type
_entity_poly.pdbx_seq_one_letter_code
_entity_poly.pdbx_strand_id
1 'polypeptide(L)'
;MMGMSARFATQPDVVARGPMYRAEATKALKDDLEHICIENIQACILVGNNFFGEGDADAESLYFGLASRMSQILKLGVSDDSDDGITREVKRRIYWTCFIIDTWASGGSNLSRQFKWHNAHPRPPMDEYIWNQMKGYMVDLVEIYTEIQNFHQDLADTTEWDELLIDDTVRHLENKLVAFEDTIGPTLTFSRENLATFVDRGLGRVFIAFHLGYHHYYTLLFYHDLDRRRPQTRNSSKYSATCKEHAIVVCEVLKASREVPGAEALYNIVGHVTIVSSSVLLHTFMFGEAHELEDSRARLGSNLESLVQLRRYWPSVERMINRLVVFQRSCINSKNIESYRFDKWMVKFLIAHALALEDKVDEGWPSHYAEPSNRDIQIERGLITQAMITDIQKYNRGEIIQ
;
A
#
# COMPACT_ATOMS: atom_id res chain seq x y z
N MET A 1 -9.49 -7.61 -20.43
CA MET A 1 -8.97 -6.25 -20.70
C MET A 1 -10.06 -5.18 -20.71
N MET A 2 -11.10 -5.30 -21.55
CA MET A 2 -12.16 -4.27 -21.66
C MET A 2 -12.78 -3.84 -20.32
N GLY A 3 -13.03 -4.77 -19.38
CA GLY A 3 -13.52 -4.43 -18.04
C GLY A 3 -12.60 -3.51 -17.23
N MET A 4 -11.27 -3.70 -17.31
CA MET A 4 -10.31 -2.79 -16.67
C MET A 4 -10.27 -1.44 -17.37
N SER A 5 -10.16 -1.46 -18.70
CA SER A 5 -10.03 -0.24 -19.52
C SER A 5 -11.25 0.67 -19.41
N ALA A 6 -12.45 0.10 -19.25
CA ALA A 6 -13.69 0.85 -19.10
C ALA A 6 -13.64 1.85 -17.93
N ARG A 7 -12.92 1.54 -16.84
CA ARG A 7 -12.76 2.44 -15.68
C ARG A 7 -12.04 3.75 -16.03
N PHE A 8 -11.18 3.71 -17.03
CA PHE A 8 -10.35 4.84 -17.46
C PHE A 8 -10.91 5.53 -18.72
N ALA A 9 -12.07 5.11 -19.21
CA ALA A 9 -12.71 5.74 -20.35
C ALA A 9 -13.26 7.12 -19.96
N THR A 10 -13.23 8.06 -20.90
CA THR A 10 -13.81 9.39 -20.71
C THR A 10 -15.31 9.41 -20.97
N GLN A 11 -15.84 8.42 -21.68
CA GLN A 11 -17.25 8.33 -22.03
C GLN A 11 -18.05 7.57 -20.95
N PRO A 12 -19.08 8.18 -20.33
CA PRO A 12 -19.85 7.54 -19.25
C PRO A 12 -20.54 6.22 -19.64
N ASP A 13 -20.96 6.07 -20.89
CA ASP A 13 -21.57 4.84 -21.41
C ASP A 13 -20.56 3.67 -21.49
N VAL A 14 -19.29 3.97 -21.78
CA VAL A 14 -18.22 2.96 -21.76
C VAL A 14 -17.93 2.54 -20.33
N VAL A 15 -17.83 3.50 -19.40
CA VAL A 15 -17.64 3.22 -17.96
C VAL A 15 -18.78 2.33 -17.44
N ALA A 16 -20.03 2.66 -17.77
CA ALA A 16 -21.21 1.91 -17.34
C ALA A 16 -21.27 0.47 -17.87
N ARG A 17 -20.58 0.16 -18.99
CA ARG A 17 -20.45 -1.21 -19.52
C ARG A 17 -19.36 -2.04 -18.84
N GLY A 18 -18.49 -1.43 -18.02
CA GLY A 18 -17.43 -2.12 -17.28
C GLY A 18 -17.89 -3.40 -16.55
N PRO A 19 -18.97 -3.34 -15.74
CA PRO A 19 -19.52 -4.52 -15.07
C PRO A 19 -19.96 -5.64 -16.01
N MET A 20 -20.54 -5.29 -17.17
CA MET A 20 -20.92 -6.26 -18.20
C MET A 20 -19.68 -6.96 -18.78
N TYR A 21 -18.65 -6.20 -19.15
CA TYR A 21 -17.40 -6.76 -19.67
C TYR A 21 -16.71 -7.67 -18.64
N ARG A 22 -16.73 -7.29 -17.37
CA ARG A 22 -16.23 -8.14 -16.28
C ARG A 22 -17.03 -9.44 -16.19
N ALA A 23 -18.36 -9.38 -16.18
CA ALA A 23 -19.22 -10.55 -16.07
C ALA A 23 -18.97 -11.56 -17.20
N GLU A 24 -18.92 -11.09 -18.45
CA GLU A 24 -18.65 -11.94 -19.61
C GLU A 24 -17.23 -12.53 -19.58
N ALA A 25 -16.22 -11.73 -19.22
CA ALA A 25 -14.85 -12.23 -19.09
C ALA A 25 -14.72 -13.29 -17.98
N THR A 26 -15.36 -13.07 -16.85
CA THR A 26 -15.40 -14.03 -15.74
C THR A 26 -16.12 -15.32 -16.14
N LYS A 27 -17.22 -15.22 -16.89
CA LYS A 27 -17.93 -16.39 -17.40
C LYS A 27 -17.06 -17.21 -18.35
N ALA A 28 -16.48 -16.56 -19.37
CA ALA A 28 -15.60 -17.23 -20.33
C ALA A 28 -14.40 -17.91 -19.65
N LEU A 29 -13.79 -17.26 -18.65
CA LEU A 29 -12.68 -17.85 -17.89
C LEU A 29 -13.13 -19.07 -17.07
N LYS A 30 -14.34 -19.04 -16.50
CA LYS A 30 -14.88 -20.19 -15.75
C LYS A 30 -15.15 -21.39 -16.66
N ASP A 31 -15.61 -21.14 -17.88
CA ASP A 31 -15.91 -22.19 -18.86
C ASP A 31 -14.64 -22.94 -19.34
N ASP A 32 -13.46 -22.32 -19.27
CA ASP A 32 -12.15 -22.89 -19.66
C ASP A 32 -11.16 -23.02 -18.48
N LEU A 33 -11.65 -23.00 -17.23
CA LEU A 33 -10.80 -22.80 -16.05
C LEU A 33 -9.71 -23.87 -15.86
N GLU A 34 -10.00 -25.12 -16.22
CA GLU A 34 -9.08 -26.26 -16.04
C GLU A 34 -7.95 -26.28 -17.07
N HIS A 35 -8.04 -25.48 -18.13
CA HIS A 35 -7.00 -25.37 -19.14
C HIS A 35 -5.86 -24.48 -18.64
N ILE A 36 -4.78 -25.11 -18.20
CA ILE A 36 -3.62 -24.43 -17.64
C ILE A 36 -2.74 -23.90 -18.78
N CYS A 37 -2.92 -22.62 -19.12
CA CYS A 37 -2.18 -21.92 -20.17
C CYS A 37 -1.81 -20.48 -19.76
N ILE A 38 -0.95 -19.82 -20.56
CA ILE A 38 -0.50 -18.44 -20.31
C ILE A 38 -1.69 -17.46 -20.33
N GLU A 39 -2.61 -17.67 -21.27
CA GLU A 39 -3.77 -16.83 -21.50
C GLU A 39 -4.71 -16.87 -20.29
N ASN A 40 -4.95 -18.05 -19.71
CA ASN A 40 -5.78 -18.19 -18.52
C ASN A 40 -5.09 -17.62 -17.26
N ILE A 41 -3.76 -17.65 -17.16
CA ILE A 41 -3.04 -16.91 -16.11
C ILE A 41 -3.29 -15.40 -16.25
N GLN A 42 -3.11 -14.86 -17.45
CA GLN A 42 -3.33 -13.44 -17.72
C GLN A 42 -4.80 -13.03 -17.49
N ALA A 43 -5.76 -13.88 -17.89
CA ALA A 43 -7.17 -13.67 -17.64
C ALA A 43 -7.48 -13.66 -16.14
N CYS A 44 -6.96 -14.62 -15.37
CA CYS A 44 -7.06 -14.65 -13.90
C CYS A 44 -6.50 -13.36 -13.27
N ILE A 45 -5.33 -12.87 -13.70
CA ILE A 45 -4.75 -11.61 -13.22
C ILE A 45 -5.69 -10.42 -13.50
N LEU A 46 -6.24 -10.34 -14.72
CA LEU A 46 -7.13 -9.23 -15.10
C LEU A 46 -8.49 -9.29 -14.39
N VAL A 47 -9.05 -10.48 -14.22
CA VAL A 47 -10.31 -10.69 -13.50
C VAL A 47 -10.12 -10.43 -12.01
N GLY A 48 -9.04 -10.91 -11.40
CA GLY A 48 -8.67 -10.63 -10.01
C GLY A 48 -8.54 -9.13 -9.74
N ASN A 49 -7.81 -8.39 -10.60
CA ASN A 49 -7.72 -6.92 -10.49
C ASN A 49 -9.06 -6.21 -10.67
N ASN A 50 -9.98 -6.77 -11.47
CA ASN A 50 -11.32 -6.22 -11.58
C ASN A 50 -12.09 -6.34 -10.26
N PHE A 51 -12.03 -7.49 -9.60
CA PHE A 51 -12.67 -7.71 -8.30
C PHE A 51 -11.98 -6.93 -7.17
N PHE A 52 -10.66 -6.81 -7.21
CA PHE A 52 -9.90 -5.95 -6.29
C PHE A 52 -10.41 -4.51 -6.32
N GLY A 53 -10.64 -3.97 -7.52
CA GLY A 53 -11.19 -2.63 -7.71
C GLY A 53 -12.64 -2.46 -7.19
N GLU A 54 -13.42 -3.54 -7.12
CA GLU A 54 -14.76 -3.50 -6.53
C GLU A 54 -14.76 -3.69 -5.01
N GLY A 55 -13.63 -4.12 -4.43
CA GLY A 55 -13.53 -4.49 -3.02
C GLY A 55 -14.11 -5.88 -2.74
N ASP A 56 -14.18 -6.77 -3.73
CA ASP A 56 -14.54 -8.17 -3.52
C ASP A 56 -13.26 -8.98 -3.26
N ALA A 57 -12.83 -8.97 -1.99
CA ALA A 57 -11.56 -9.55 -1.55
C ALA A 57 -11.51 -11.07 -1.73
N ASP A 58 -12.64 -11.76 -1.56
CA ASP A 58 -12.73 -13.22 -1.71
C ASP A 58 -12.57 -13.62 -3.18
N ALA A 59 -13.33 -12.98 -4.08
CA ALA A 59 -13.23 -13.25 -5.51
C ALA A 59 -11.85 -12.87 -6.06
N GLU A 60 -11.33 -11.70 -5.69
CA GLU A 60 -9.97 -11.28 -5.99
C GLU A 60 -8.94 -12.35 -5.60
N SER A 61 -8.93 -12.75 -4.33
CA SER A 61 -7.97 -13.69 -3.76
C SER A 61 -8.04 -15.04 -4.46
N LEU A 62 -9.25 -15.48 -4.84
CA LEU A 62 -9.45 -16.70 -5.61
C LEU A 62 -8.77 -16.64 -6.98
N TYR A 63 -9.03 -15.61 -7.79
CA TYR A 63 -8.46 -15.53 -9.14
C TYR A 63 -6.95 -15.29 -9.12
N PHE A 64 -6.44 -14.48 -8.19
CA PHE A 64 -4.99 -14.36 -8.00
C PHE A 64 -4.37 -15.68 -7.56
N GLY A 65 -5.02 -16.42 -6.66
CA GLY A 65 -4.57 -17.73 -6.27
C GLY A 65 -4.54 -18.74 -7.43
N LEU A 66 -5.52 -18.69 -8.33
CA LEU A 66 -5.54 -19.52 -9.54
C LEU A 66 -4.38 -19.17 -10.48
N ALA A 67 -4.16 -17.87 -10.74
CA ALA A 67 -3.02 -17.41 -11.54
C ALA A 67 -1.68 -17.89 -10.97
N SER A 68 -1.50 -17.75 -9.65
CA SER A 68 -0.31 -18.21 -8.93
C SER A 68 -0.09 -19.71 -9.10
N ARG A 69 -1.13 -20.54 -8.91
CA ARG A 69 -1.03 -22.00 -9.09
C ARG A 69 -0.74 -22.40 -10.53
N MET A 70 -1.44 -21.81 -11.50
CA MET A 70 -1.20 -22.10 -12.92
C MET A 70 0.25 -21.73 -13.32
N SER A 71 0.76 -20.58 -12.87
CA SER A 71 2.16 -20.18 -13.10
C SER A 71 3.18 -21.17 -12.52
N GLN A 72 2.91 -21.70 -11.33
CA GLN A 72 3.75 -22.72 -10.68
C GLN A 72 3.70 -24.06 -11.41
N ILE A 73 2.52 -24.51 -11.85
CA ILE A 73 2.33 -25.76 -12.58
C ILE A 73 3.06 -25.71 -13.93
N LEU A 74 2.97 -24.59 -14.65
CA LEU A 74 3.71 -24.36 -15.90
C LEU A 74 5.19 -24.08 -15.69
N LYS A 75 5.66 -23.96 -14.44
CA LYS A 75 7.05 -23.68 -14.07
C LYS A 75 7.60 -22.44 -14.77
N LEU A 76 6.81 -21.37 -14.87
CA LEU A 76 7.20 -20.15 -15.61
C LEU A 76 8.48 -19.47 -15.10
N GLY A 77 8.89 -19.77 -13.86
CA GLY A 77 10.12 -19.28 -13.27
C GLY A 77 11.38 -20.09 -13.63
N VAL A 78 11.23 -21.22 -14.32
CA VAL A 78 12.35 -22.05 -14.79
C VAL A 78 12.64 -21.71 -16.24
N SER A 79 13.93 -21.49 -16.56
CA SER A 79 14.31 -21.24 -17.95
C SER A 79 14.21 -22.53 -18.77
N ASP A 80 13.53 -22.46 -19.90
CA ASP A 80 13.47 -23.52 -20.89
C ASP A 80 14.29 -23.10 -22.11
N ASP A 81 15.30 -23.90 -22.46
CA ASP A 81 16.19 -23.59 -23.58
C ASP A 81 15.52 -23.76 -24.95
N SER A 82 14.38 -24.45 -24.98
CA SER A 82 13.55 -24.54 -26.19
C SER A 82 12.72 -23.28 -26.47
N ASP A 83 12.53 -22.42 -25.47
CA ASP A 83 11.81 -21.16 -25.65
C ASP A 83 12.64 -20.16 -26.45
N ASP A 84 12.00 -19.54 -27.44
CA ASP A 84 12.52 -18.33 -28.08
C ASP A 84 12.64 -17.16 -27.07
N GLY A 85 13.35 -16.10 -27.47
CA GLY A 85 13.61 -14.96 -26.60
C GLY A 85 12.36 -14.22 -26.11
N ILE A 86 11.31 -14.14 -26.93
CA ILE A 86 10.05 -13.45 -26.61
C ILE A 86 9.25 -14.30 -25.63
N THR A 87 9.06 -15.59 -25.94
CA THR A 87 8.36 -16.56 -25.09
C THR A 87 8.98 -16.61 -23.69
N ARG A 88 10.31 -16.70 -23.62
CA ARG A 88 11.06 -16.71 -22.35
C ARG A 88 10.81 -15.45 -21.52
N GLU A 89 10.73 -14.29 -22.18
CA GLU A 89 10.49 -13.00 -21.52
C GLU A 89 9.02 -12.84 -21.07
N VAL A 90 8.06 -13.32 -21.86
CA VAL A 90 6.64 -13.35 -21.48
C VAL A 90 6.43 -14.19 -20.22
N LYS A 91 6.97 -15.42 -20.20
CA LYS A 91 6.89 -16.30 -19.02
C LYS A 91 7.48 -15.65 -17.78
N ARG A 92 8.65 -15.02 -17.92
CA ARG A 92 9.34 -14.30 -16.83
C ARG A 92 8.52 -13.14 -16.27
N ARG A 93 7.91 -12.31 -17.13
CA ARG A 93 7.06 -11.19 -16.68
C ARG A 93 5.83 -11.66 -15.96
N ILE A 94 5.20 -12.72 -16.45
CA ILE A 94 4.04 -13.32 -15.79
C ILE A 94 4.43 -13.86 -14.42
N TYR A 95 5.55 -14.59 -14.33
CA TYR A 95 6.06 -15.12 -13.06
C TYR A 95 6.23 -13.99 -12.02
N TRP A 96 6.96 -12.93 -12.36
CA TRP A 96 7.18 -11.81 -11.44
C TRP A 96 5.91 -11.03 -11.14
N THR A 97 4.97 -10.94 -12.09
CA THR A 97 3.65 -10.33 -11.84
C THR A 97 2.86 -11.16 -10.81
N CYS A 98 2.81 -12.48 -10.97
CA CYS A 98 2.17 -13.36 -9.99
C CYS A 98 2.85 -13.27 -8.62
N PHE A 99 4.18 -13.24 -8.57
CA PHE A 99 4.95 -13.09 -7.32
C PHE A 99 4.60 -11.79 -6.58
N ILE A 100 4.60 -10.66 -7.29
CA ILE A 100 4.27 -9.33 -6.71
C ILE A 100 2.81 -9.31 -6.24
N ILE A 101 1.87 -9.80 -7.08
CA ILE A 101 0.45 -9.85 -6.73
C ILE A 101 0.23 -10.72 -5.49
N ASP A 102 0.80 -11.92 -5.44
CA ASP A 102 0.67 -12.84 -4.30
C ASP A 102 1.23 -12.19 -3.02
N THR A 103 2.35 -11.46 -3.12
CA THR A 103 2.93 -10.74 -1.98
C THR A 103 1.97 -9.68 -1.42
N TRP A 104 1.38 -8.85 -2.27
CA TRP A 104 0.49 -7.79 -1.83
C TRP A 104 -0.91 -8.29 -1.45
N ALA A 105 -1.54 -9.10 -2.30
CA ALA A 105 -2.92 -9.53 -2.14
C ALA A 105 -3.08 -10.52 -0.98
N SER A 106 -2.17 -11.50 -0.83
CA SER A 106 -2.27 -12.47 0.27
C SER A 106 -2.08 -11.78 1.63
N GLY A 107 -1.10 -10.88 1.77
CA GLY A 107 -0.95 -10.07 2.98
C GLY A 107 -2.16 -9.17 3.24
N GLY A 108 -2.70 -8.55 2.18
CA GLY A 108 -3.90 -7.72 2.22
C GLY A 108 -5.17 -8.42 2.70
N SER A 109 -5.30 -9.70 2.40
CA SER A 109 -6.44 -10.54 2.77
C SER A 109 -6.19 -11.44 3.99
N ASN A 110 -5.02 -11.32 4.64
CA ASN A 110 -4.58 -12.20 5.74
C ASN A 110 -4.62 -13.70 5.34
N LEU A 111 -4.16 -14.00 4.12
CA LEU A 111 -4.04 -15.33 3.55
C LEU A 111 -2.57 -15.71 3.41
N SER A 112 -2.28 -17.01 3.44
CA SER A 112 -0.92 -17.51 3.19
C SER A 112 -0.54 -17.30 1.72
N ARG A 113 0.66 -16.75 1.50
CA ARG A 113 1.27 -16.64 0.17
C ARG A 113 1.51 -18.01 -0.45
N GLN A 114 1.33 -18.10 -1.76
CA GLN A 114 1.61 -19.31 -2.53
C GLN A 114 3.03 -19.35 -3.06
N PHE A 115 3.61 -18.19 -3.32
CA PHE A 115 5.02 -18.07 -3.65
C PHE A 115 5.85 -17.98 -2.37
N LYS A 116 6.96 -18.72 -2.37
CA LYS A 116 8.02 -18.53 -1.38
C LYS A 116 9.24 -18.01 -2.12
N TRP A 117 10.03 -17.21 -1.40
CA TRP A 117 11.36 -16.88 -1.86
C TRP A 117 12.25 -18.14 -1.81
N HIS A 118 12.99 -18.39 -2.88
CA HIS A 118 13.93 -19.49 -3.06
C HIS A 118 15.18 -18.95 -3.76
N ASN A 119 16.36 -19.49 -3.45
CA ASN A 119 17.61 -19.07 -4.09
C ASN A 119 17.63 -19.27 -5.62
N ALA A 120 16.72 -20.10 -6.16
CA ALA A 120 16.56 -20.34 -7.59
C ALA A 120 15.29 -19.66 -8.11
N HIS A 121 15.40 -18.39 -8.49
CA HIS A 121 14.37 -17.63 -9.18
C HIS A 121 14.83 -17.24 -10.59
N PRO A 122 13.90 -17.04 -11.55
CA PRO A 122 14.28 -16.51 -12.84
C PRO A 122 14.93 -15.15 -12.63
N ARG A 123 15.93 -14.81 -13.46
CA ARG A 123 16.44 -13.44 -13.47
C ARG A 123 15.30 -12.42 -13.62
N PRO A 124 15.45 -11.18 -13.14
CA PRO A 124 14.50 -10.11 -13.42
C PRO A 124 14.24 -9.94 -14.93
N PRO A 125 13.04 -9.45 -15.33
CA PRO A 125 12.67 -9.20 -16.74
C PRO A 125 13.78 -8.47 -17.53
N MET A 126 14.07 -8.91 -18.76
CA MET A 126 15.06 -8.24 -19.64
C MET A 126 14.48 -6.93 -20.18
N ASP A 127 15.24 -5.81 -20.30
CA ASP A 127 14.83 -4.64 -21.12
C ASP A 127 15.81 -3.43 -21.22
N GLU A 128 15.52 -2.56 -22.20
CA GLU A 128 16.23 -1.36 -22.70
C GLU A 128 16.72 -0.36 -21.60
N TYR A 129 18.05 -0.26 -21.48
CA TYR A 129 18.93 0.62 -20.67
C TYR A 129 18.40 1.41 -19.45
N ILE A 130 17.30 2.17 -19.53
CA ILE A 130 16.73 2.95 -18.40
C ILE A 130 15.64 2.17 -17.67
N TRP A 131 14.92 1.31 -18.38
CA TRP A 131 14.02 0.32 -17.78
C TRP A 131 14.78 -0.73 -16.96
N ASN A 132 16.06 -0.92 -17.28
CA ASN A 132 17.00 -1.89 -16.70
C ASN A 132 17.14 -1.77 -15.18
N GLN A 133 17.04 -0.55 -14.62
CA GLN A 133 17.24 -0.31 -13.20
C GLN A 133 15.93 -0.50 -12.42
N MET A 134 14.87 0.20 -12.79
CA MET A 134 13.67 0.29 -11.94
C MET A 134 12.95 -1.03 -11.70
N LYS A 135 12.83 -1.90 -12.71
CA LYS A 135 12.11 -3.17 -12.53
C LYS A 135 12.90 -4.24 -11.79
N GLY A 136 14.22 -4.27 -11.97
CA GLY A 136 15.10 -5.08 -11.13
C GLY A 136 15.00 -4.64 -9.68
N TYR A 137 15.14 -3.34 -9.44
CA TYR A 137 15.00 -2.76 -8.11
C TYR A 137 13.59 -2.94 -7.52
N MET A 138 12.52 -2.93 -8.31
CA MET A 138 11.18 -3.27 -7.82
C MET A 138 11.10 -4.71 -7.31
N VAL A 139 11.77 -5.66 -7.96
CA VAL A 139 11.82 -7.06 -7.51
C VAL A 139 12.56 -7.16 -6.18
N ASP A 140 13.76 -6.57 -6.11
CA ASP A 140 14.59 -6.58 -4.89
C ASP A 140 13.84 -5.88 -3.72
N LEU A 141 13.14 -4.79 -4.02
CA LEU A 141 12.37 -4.05 -3.04
C LEU A 141 11.14 -4.84 -2.55
N VAL A 142 10.50 -5.64 -3.42
CA VAL A 142 9.39 -6.53 -3.04
C VAL A 142 9.89 -7.72 -2.21
N GLU A 143 11.14 -8.17 -2.38
CA GLU A 143 11.76 -9.14 -1.48
C GLU A 143 11.86 -8.58 -0.06
N ILE A 144 12.40 -7.36 0.09
CA ILE A 144 12.47 -6.70 1.40
C ILE A 144 11.06 -6.52 2.00
N TYR A 145 10.08 -6.15 1.18
CA TYR A 145 8.70 -6.04 1.62
C TYR A 145 8.10 -7.35 2.11
N THR A 146 8.46 -8.48 1.48
CA THR A 146 8.01 -9.81 1.90
C THR A 146 8.44 -10.10 3.34
N GLU A 147 9.66 -9.70 3.72
CA GLU A 147 10.18 -9.85 5.07
C GLU A 147 9.54 -8.86 6.05
N ILE A 148 9.31 -7.60 5.64
CA ILE A 148 8.56 -6.63 6.45
C ILE A 148 7.13 -7.14 6.72
N GLN A 149 6.47 -7.73 5.71
CA GLN A 149 5.16 -8.33 5.91
C GLN A 149 5.21 -9.53 6.87
N ASN A 150 6.21 -10.41 6.76
CA ASN A 150 6.37 -11.53 7.68
C ASN A 150 6.52 -11.04 9.11
N PHE A 151 7.36 -10.04 9.32
CA PHE A 151 7.53 -9.40 10.61
C PHE A 151 6.18 -8.89 11.17
N HIS A 152 5.38 -8.18 10.37
CA HIS A 152 4.07 -7.73 10.82
C HIS A 152 3.09 -8.89 11.06
N GLN A 153 3.12 -9.94 10.25
CA GLN A 153 2.28 -11.13 10.47
C GLN A 153 2.63 -11.81 11.79
N ASP A 154 3.93 -11.97 12.09
CA ASP A 154 4.41 -12.52 13.34
C ASP A 154 3.94 -11.68 14.54
N LEU A 155 3.95 -10.34 14.42
CA LEU A 155 3.40 -9.45 15.45
C LEU A 155 1.89 -9.60 15.63
N ALA A 156 1.14 -9.86 14.56
CA ALA A 156 -0.30 -10.10 14.64
C ALA A 156 -0.62 -11.44 15.33
N ASP A 157 0.15 -12.48 15.03
CA ASP A 157 -0.12 -13.85 15.48
C ASP A 157 0.42 -14.13 16.88
N THR A 158 1.58 -13.57 17.26
CA THR A 158 2.23 -13.84 18.54
C THR A 158 1.48 -13.21 19.71
N THR A 159 1.29 -13.94 20.82
CA THR A 159 0.56 -13.45 22.01
C THR A 159 1.35 -12.41 22.80
N GLU A 160 2.65 -12.62 22.95
CA GLU A 160 3.55 -11.74 23.69
C GLU A 160 4.65 -11.24 22.75
N TRP A 161 4.96 -9.95 22.85
CA TRP A 161 5.98 -9.33 22.00
C TRP A 161 7.32 -9.32 22.71
N ASP A 162 8.32 -9.94 22.10
CA ASP A 162 9.71 -9.84 22.51
C ASP A 162 10.33 -8.56 21.92
N GLU A 163 10.44 -7.54 22.76
CA GLU A 163 10.96 -6.22 22.38
C GLU A 163 12.41 -6.26 21.86
N LEU A 164 13.24 -7.19 22.35
CA LEU A 164 14.62 -7.35 21.87
C LEU A 164 14.64 -7.95 20.47
N LEU A 165 13.83 -9.00 20.25
CA LEU A 165 13.71 -9.62 18.93
C LEU A 165 13.14 -8.63 17.89
N ILE A 166 12.18 -7.80 18.31
CA ILE A 166 11.62 -6.74 17.46
C ILE A 166 12.71 -5.74 17.07
N ASP A 167 13.46 -5.20 18.02
CA ASP A 167 14.53 -4.22 17.75
C ASP A 167 15.62 -4.80 16.83
N ASP A 168 16.02 -6.06 17.04
CA ASP A 168 17.00 -6.74 16.19
C ASP A 168 16.46 -6.99 14.77
N THR A 169 15.19 -7.39 14.63
CA THR A 169 14.53 -7.60 13.33
C THR A 169 14.41 -6.28 12.56
N VAL A 170 14.00 -5.21 13.25
CA VAL A 170 13.86 -3.87 12.66
C VAL A 170 15.21 -3.35 12.18
N ARG A 171 16.26 -3.53 12.98
CA ARG A 171 17.64 -3.14 12.60
C ARG A 171 18.15 -3.94 11.41
N HIS A 172 17.84 -5.24 11.33
CA HIS A 172 18.18 -6.05 10.18
C HIS A 172 17.51 -5.55 8.89
N LEU A 173 16.20 -5.28 8.95
CA LEU A 173 15.43 -4.78 7.80
C LEU A 173 15.83 -3.35 7.41
N GLU A 174 16.14 -2.48 8.38
CA GLU A 174 16.73 -1.16 8.12
C GLU A 174 18.01 -1.28 7.30
N ASN A 175 18.94 -2.15 7.72
CA ASN A 175 20.21 -2.34 7.01
C ASN A 175 20.00 -2.80 5.56
N LYS A 176 18.98 -3.64 5.31
CA LYS A 176 18.64 -4.06 3.94
C LYS A 176 18.10 -2.91 3.11
N LEU A 177 17.22 -2.08 3.67
CA LEU A 177 16.69 -0.90 2.98
C LEU A 177 17.78 0.13 2.68
N VAL A 178 18.69 0.38 3.62
CA VAL A 178 19.85 1.28 3.43
C VAL A 178 20.79 0.73 2.35
N ALA A 179 21.12 -0.56 2.40
CA ALA A 179 21.96 -1.19 1.36
C ALA A 179 21.31 -1.13 -0.04
N PHE A 180 19.98 -1.24 -0.09
CA PHE A 180 19.23 -1.04 -1.32
C PHE A 180 19.30 0.41 -1.82
N GLU A 181 19.16 1.40 -0.94
CA GLU A 181 19.31 2.82 -1.27
C GLU A 181 20.70 3.15 -1.85
N ASP A 182 21.77 2.61 -1.25
CA ASP A 182 23.13 2.73 -1.74
C ASP A 182 23.30 2.14 -3.16
N THR A 183 22.50 1.13 -3.50
CA THR A 183 22.56 0.44 -4.80
C THR A 183 21.87 1.22 -5.92
N ILE A 184 20.78 1.95 -5.62
CA ILE A 184 20.02 2.67 -6.66
C ILE A 184 20.65 4.02 -7.05
N GLY A 185 21.45 4.61 -6.17
CA GLY A 185 22.20 5.84 -6.43
C GLY A 185 21.34 7.11 -6.59
N PRO A 186 21.99 8.28 -6.76
CA PRO A 186 21.34 9.59 -6.68
C PRO A 186 20.37 9.89 -7.85
N THR A 187 20.48 9.18 -8.97
CA THR A 187 19.61 9.38 -10.13
C THR A 187 18.24 8.74 -9.98
N LEU A 188 18.08 7.81 -9.02
CA LEU A 188 16.82 7.16 -8.73
C LEU A 188 16.22 7.59 -7.38
N THR A 189 16.80 8.60 -6.72
CA THR A 189 16.18 9.21 -5.53
C THR A 189 15.00 10.07 -5.95
N PHE A 190 14.00 10.20 -5.07
CA PHE A 190 12.84 11.02 -5.39
C PHE A 190 13.22 12.50 -5.39
N SER A 191 13.09 13.14 -6.55
CA SER A 191 13.19 14.59 -6.70
C SER A 191 12.33 15.03 -7.88
N ARG A 192 11.96 16.31 -7.93
CA ARG A 192 11.20 16.86 -9.08
C ARG A 192 12.03 16.82 -10.37
N GLU A 193 13.35 16.96 -10.28
CA GLU A 193 14.28 16.87 -11.41
C GLU A 193 14.39 15.45 -11.97
N ASN A 194 14.57 14.46 -11.08
CA ASN A 194 14.59 13.05 -11.47
C ASN A 194 13.23 12.66 -12.06
N LEU A 195 12.13 13.05 -11.42
CA LEU A 195 10.78 12.80 -11.95
C LEU A 195 10.61 13.36 -13.37
N ALA A 196 11.01 14.60 -13.63
CA ALA A 196 10.94 15.19 -14.98
C ALA A 196 11.74 14.37 -16.00
N THR A 197 12.95 13.96 -15.63
CA THR A 197 13.79 13.08 -16.47
C THR A 197 13.10 11.76 -16.81
N PHE A 198 12.43 11.13 -15.84
CA PHE A 198 11.68 9.89 -16.09
C PHE A 198 10.38 10.12 -16.88
N VAL A 199 9.71 11.26 -16.70
CA VAL A 199 8.53 11.65 -17.49
C VAL A 199 8.89 11.84 -18.96
N ASP A 200 9.99 12.54 -19.26
CA ASP A 200 10.48 12.75 -20.63
C ASP A 200 10.80 11.42 -21.35
N ARG A 201 11.08 10.37 -20.58
CA ARG A 201 11.36 9.02 -21.06
C ARG A 201 10.11 8.13 -21.11
N GLY A 202 8.93 8.65 -20.78
CA GLY A 202 7.68 7.88 -20.71
C GLY A 202 7.56 6.95 -19.50
N LEU A 203 8.39 7.15 -18.47
CA LEU A 203 8.52 6.29 -17.30
C LEU A 203 8.03 6.95 -15.99
N GLY A 204 7.44 8.14 -16.06
CA GLY A 204 6.98 8.89 -14.88
C GLY A 204 6.09 8.07 -13.93
N ARG A 205 5.09 7.34 -14.46
CA ARG A 205 4.20 6.49 -13.65
C ARG A 205 4.94 5.36 -12.93
N VAL A 206 5.94 4.77 -13.57
CA VAL A 206 6.77 3.69 -13.00
C VAL A 206 7.65 4.26 -11.88
N PHE A 207 8.22 5.45 -12.10
CA PHE A 207 9.00 6.19 -11.10
C PHE A 207 8.18 6.52 -9.85
N ILE A 208 6.96 7.02 -10.04
CA ILE A 208 6.04 7.28 -8.94
C ILE A 208 5.66 5.99 -8.20
N ALA A 209 5.30 4.92 -8.92
CA ALA A 209 4.94 3.65 -8.29
C ALA A 209 6.10 3.06 -7.46
N PHE A 210 7.34 3.18 -7.95
CA PHE A 210 8.54 2.77 -7.22
C PHE A 210 8.68 3.52 -5.90
N HIS A 211 8.61 4.84 -5.92
CA HIS A 211 8.77 5.65 -4.71
C HIS A 211 7.62 5.50 -3.72
N LEU A 212 6.38 5.32 -4.21
CA LEU A 212 5.26 5.00 -3.33
C LEU A 212 5.50 3.69 -2.57
N GLY A 213 5.96 2.64 -3.25
CA GLY A 213 6.32 1.38 -2.59
C GLY A 213 7.50 1.55 -1.62
N TYR A 214 8.60 2.16 -2.08
CA TYR A 214 9.82 2.35 -1.30
C TYR A 214 9.57 3.07 0.02
N HIS A 215 8.96 4.27 -0.03
CA HIS A 215 8.70 5.03 1.19
C HIS A 215 7.59 4.41 2.05
N HIS A 216 6.63 3.69 1.45
CA HIS A 216 5.64 2.94 2.21
C HIS A 216 6.27 1.82 3.06
N TYR A 217 7.29 1.13 2.55
CA TYR A 217 7.93 0.03 3.28
C TYR A 217 8.69 0.52 4.52
N TYR A 218 9.40 1.66 4.40
CA TYR A 218 9.95 2.38 5.56
C TYR A 218 8.88 2.80 6.56
N THR A 219 7.77 3.36 6.05
CA THR A 219 6.66 3.80 6.89
C THR A 219 6.10 2.64 7.71
N LEU A 220 5.91 1.47 7.09
CA LEU A 220 5.45 0.25 7.76
C LEU A 220 6.47 -0.23 8.80
N LEU A 221 7.74 -0.37 8.41
CA LEU A 221 8.79 -0.93 9.28
C LEU A 221 8.88 -0.17 10.61
N PHE A 222 8.85 1.16 10.56
CA PHE A 222 9.02 2.02 11.73
C PHE A 222 7.72 2.51 12.35
N TYR A 223 6.56 2.07 11.87
CA TYR A 223 5.26 2.56 12.34
C TYR A 223 5.05 2.33 13.85
N HIS A 224 5.62 1.25 14.37
CA HIS A 224 5.48 0.88 15.78
C HIS A 224 6.22 1.82 16.73
N ASP A 225 7.25 2.53 16.28
CA ASP A 225 7.98 3.54 17.06
C ASP A 225 7.23 4.87 17.19
N LEU A 226 6.06 4.99 16.55
CA LEU A 226 5.12 6.08 16.85
C LEU A 226 4.49 5.93 18.25
N ASP A 227 4.45 4.70 18.80
CA ASP A 227 3.94 4.45 20.15
C ASP A 227 4.98 4.75 21.22
N ARG A 228 4.87 5.93 21.84
CA ARG A 228 5.76 6.40 22.90
C ARG A 228 5.72 5.56 24.19
N ARG A 229 4.71 4.68 24.36
CA ARG A 229 4.62 3.79 25.53
C ARG A 229 5.41 2.51 25.38
N ARG A 230 5.80 2.14 24.16
CA ARG A 230 6.65 0.97 23.98
C ARG A 230 8.00 1.20 24.65
N PRO A 231 8.63 0.14 25.19
CA PRO A 231 9.96 0.24 25.76
C PRO A 231 10.91 0.93 24.79
N GLN A 232 11.45 2.08 25.21
CA GLN A 232 12.29 2.89 24.35
C GLN A 232 13.62 2.18 24.15
N THR A 233 13.96 1.91 22.89
CA THR A 233 15.29 1.43 22.50
C THR A 233 16.19 2.61 22.18
N ARG A 234 17.47 2.35 21.92
CA ARG A 234 18.43 3.39 21.52
C ARG A 234 17.99 4.13 20.25
N ASN A 235 17.24 3.46 19.36
CA ASN A 235 16.86 4.00 18.06
C ASN A 235 15.39 4.45 17.97
N SER A 236 14.56 4.26 18.99
CA SER A 236 13.12 4.58 18.92
C SER A 236 12.83 6.01 18.46
N SER A 237 13.56 7.01 18.99
CA SER A 237 13.39 8.40 18.53
C SER A 237 13.80 8.61 17.06
N LYS A 238 14.83 7.89 16.59
CA LYS A 238 15.28 7.94 15.19
C LYS A 238 14.21 7.32 14.30
N TYR A 239 13.76 6.11 14.61
CA TYR A 239 12.77 5.38 13.83
C TYR A 239 11.42 6.09 13.78
N SER A 240 10.96 6.67 14.90
CA SER A 240 9.76 7.50 14.93
C SER A 240 9.85 8.69 13.97
N ALA A 241 10.99 9.39 13.97
CA ALA A 241 11.25 10.49 13.04
C ALA A 241 11.32 10.00 11.58
N THR A 242 12.04 8.92 11.31
CA THR A 242 12.15 8.31 9.98
C THR A 242 10.78 7.85 9.45
N CYS A 243 9.91 7.29 10.29
CA CYS A 243 8.55 6.94 9.90
C CYS A 243 7.77 8.17 9.40
N LYS A 244 7.83 9.28 10.15
CA LYS A 244 7.19 10.55 9.76
C LYS A 244 7.78 11.13 8.48
N GLU A 245 9.10 11.13 8.34
CA GLU A 245 9.80 11.62 7.15
C GLU A 245 9.37 10.85 5.89
N HIS A 246 9.35 9.52 5.93
CA HIS A 246 8.92 8.72 4.78
C HIS A 246 7.42 8.89 4.48
N ALA A 247 6.56 9.05 5.48
CA ALA A 247 5.15 9.37 5.26
C ALA A 247 4.95 10.75 4.60
N ILE A 248 5.79 11.74 4.95
CA ILE A 248 5.82 13.05 4.28
C ILE A 248 6.23 12.89 2.81
N VAL A 249 7.27 12.11 2.53
CA VAL A 249 7.70 11.88 1.14
C VAL A 249 6.61 11.18 0.33
N VAL A 250 5.89 10.20 0.89
CA VAL A 250 4.73 9.60 0.22
C VAL A 250 3.70 10.67 -0.18
N CYS A 251 3.40 11.64 0.69
CA CYS A 251 2.50 12.75 0.36
C CYS A 251 3.04 13.61 -0.80
N GLU A 252 4.34 13.92 -0.82
CA GLU A 252 4.96 14.68 -1.91
C GLU A 252 4.95 13.91 -3.24
N VAL A 253 5.18 12.60 -3.21
CA VAL A 253 5.08 11.71 -4.38
C VAL A 253 3.64 11.67 -4.90
N LEU A 254 2.66 11.51 -4.01
CA LEU A 254 1.24 11.54 -4.37
C LEU A 254 0.86 12.88 -4.99
N LYS A 255 1.28 14.00 -4.39
CA LYS A 255 1.05 15.34 -4.93
C LYS A 255 1.66 15.50 -6.32
N ALA A 256 2.91 15.09 -6.50
CA ALA A 256 3.58 15.12 -7.80
C ALA A 256 2.82 14.31 -8.86
N SER A 257 2.28 13.15 -8.49
CA SER A 257 1.48 12.31 -9.39
C SER A 257 0.19 12.98 -9.90
N ARG A 258 -0.36 13.95 -9.14
CA ARG A 258 -1.55 14.73 -9.54
C ARG A 258 -1.19 15.94 -10.39
N GLU A 259 -0.03 16.53 -10.14
CA GLU A 259 0.41 17.79 -10.76
C GLU A 259 1.18 17.60 -12.07
N VAL A 260 1.88 16.48 -12.24
CA VAL A 260 2.79 16.25 -13.37
C VAL A 260 2.15 15.28 -14.38
N PRO A 261 1.83 15.73 -15.60
CA PRO A 261 1.33 14.86 -16.66
C PRO A 261 2.31 13.71 -16.98
N GLY A 262 1.80 12.49 -17.16
CA GLY A 262 2.63 11.31 -17.40
C GLY A 262 3.20 10.66 -16.14
N ALA A 263 2.86 11.17 -14.95
CA ALA A 263 3.27 10.64 -13.64
C ALA A 263 2.09 10.12 -12.80
N GLU A 264 0.92 9.89 -13.40
CA GLU A 264 -0.31 9.60 -12.66
C GLU A 264 -0.27 8.27 -11.89
N ALA A 265 -0.60 8.31 -10.59
CA ALA A 265 -0.63 7.16 -9.69
C ALA A 265 -2.05 6.59 -9.52
N LEU A 266 -2.62 6.04 -10.58
CA LEU A 266 -4.04 5.61 -10.59
C LEU A 266 -4.26 4.13 -10.23
N TYR A 267 -3.29 3.45 -9.62
CA TYR A 267 -3.41 2.04 -9.24
C TYR A 267 -4.24 1.89 -7.96
N ASN A 268 -5.08 0.86 -7.86
CA ASN A 268 -5.95 0.65 -6.68
C ASN A 268 -5.16 0.59 -5.36
N ILE A 269 -3.99 -0.06 -5.36
CA ILE A 269 -3.14 -0.20 -4.17
C ILE A 269 -2.60 1.12 -3.62
N VAL A 270 -2.52 2.17 -4.46
CA VAL A 270 -2.12 3.51 -4.03
C VAL A 270 -3.11 4.05 -2.99
N GLY A 271 -4.38 3.62 -3.03
CA GLY A 271 -5.35 3.93 -1.99
C GLY A 271 -4.86 3.49 -0.61
N HIS A 272 -4.41 2.24 -0.48
CA HIS A 272 -3.90 1.71 0.79
C HIS A 272 -2.62 2.41 1.25
N VAL A 273 -1.66 2.63 0.35
CA VAL A 273 -0.42 3.39 0.65
C VAL A 273 -0.76 4.80 1.16
N THR A 274 -1.77 5.43 0.57
CA THR A 274 -2.27 6.74 1.00
C THR A 274 -2.94 6.66 2.38
N ILE A 275 -3.69 5.61 2.70
CA ILE A 275 -4.29 5.42 4.04
C ILE A 275 -3.21 5.32 5.12
N VAL A 276 -2.16 4.51 4.90
CA VAL A 276 -1.10 4.30 5.90
C VAL A 276 -0.25 5.56 6.10
N SER A 277 0.12 6.27 5.04
CA SER A 277 0.81 7.56 5.21
C SER A 277 -0.08 8.63 5.86
N SER A 278 -1.37 8.65 5.52
CA SER A 278 -2.34 9.56 6.15
C SER A 278 -2.54 9.27 7.64
N SER A 279 -2.46 8.02 8.08
CA SER A 279 -2.57 7.71 9.52
C SER A 279 -1.34 8.18 10.30
N VAL A 280 -0.15 8.19 9.71
CA VAL A 280 1.05 8.81 10.32
C VAL A 280 0.89 10.33 10.42
N LEU A 281 0.39 10.98 9.37
CA LEU A 281 0.12 12.43 9.37
C LEU A 281 -0.98 12.79 10.38
N LEU A 282 -2.05 11.98 10.46
CA LEU A 282 -3.11 12.14 11.44
C LEU A 282 -2.57 11.95 12.86
N HIS A 283 -1.77 10.90 13.09
CA HIS A 283 -1.09 10.68 14.37
C HIS A 283 -0.21 11.88 14.75
N THR A 284 0.57 12.40 13.80
CA THR A 284 1.46 13.55 14.03
C THR A 284 0.66 14.83 14.33
N PHE A 285 -0.45 15.06 13.63
CA PHE A 285 -1.35 16.17 13.96
C PHE A 285 -2.01 16.02 15.32
N MET A 286 -2.44 14.81 15.70
CA MET A 286 -3.10 14.57 16.98
C MET A 286 -2.11 14.65 18.15
N PHE A 287 -0.94 14.01 18.05
CA PHE A 287 -0.05 13.75 19.18
C PHE A 287 1.35 14.35 19.06
N GLY A 288 1.66 15.00 17.93
CA GLY A 288 2.95 15.64 17.69
C GLY A 288 3.10 17.03 18.31
N GLU A 289 4.28 17.58 18.11
CA GLU A 289 4.70 18.88 18.63
C GLU A 289 4.06 20.04 17.86
N ALA A 290 3.96 21.22 18.48
CA ALA A 290 3.24 22.37 17.91
C ALA A 290 3.74 22.80 16.52
N HIS A 291 5.04 22.65 16.24
CA HIS A 291 5.64 23.01 14.96
C HIS A 291 5.31 22.03 13.83
N GLU A 292 4.83 20.82 14.15
CA GLU A 292 4.51 19.77 13.16
C GLU A 292 3.06 19.86 12.65
N LEU A 293 2.20 20.64 13.31
CA LEU A 293 0.74 20.52 13.16
C LEU A 293 0.21 21.05 11.83
N GLU A 294 0.45 22.32 11.51
CA GLU A 294 -0.10 22.94 10.29
C GLU A 294 0.37 22.20 9.02
N ASP A 295 1.64 21.83 9.04
CA ASP A 295 2.32 21.06 8.01
C ASP A 295 1.69 19.66 7.85
N SER A 296 1.44 18.96 8.95
CA SER A 296 0.76 17.66 8.95
C SER A 296 -0.69 17.77 8.46
N ARG A 297 -1.39 18.84 8.84
CA ARG A 297 -2.77 19.13 8.41
C ARG A 297 -2.84 19.37 6.90
N ALA A 298 -1.97 20.21 6.36
CA ALA A 298 -1.92 20.50 4.93
C ALA A 298 -1.59 19.24 4.11
N ARG A 299 -0.61 18.44 4.56
CA ARG A 299 -0.25 17.17 3.91
C ARG A 299 -1.37 16.14 3.98
N LEU A 300 -2.04 16.03 5.13
CA LEU A 300 -3.21 15.17 5.26
C LEU A 300 -4.29 15.60 4.25
N GLY A 301 -4.58 16.89 4.12
CA GLY A 301 -5.49 17.41 3.08
C GLY A 301 -5.10 16.97 1.66
N SER A 302 -3.82 17.10 1.29
CA SER A 302 -3.29 16.65 -0.01
C SER A 302 -3.45 15.14 -0.25
N ASN A 303 -3.23 14.31 0.77
CA ASN A 303 -3.45 12.87 0.66
C ASN A 303 -4.93 12.55 0.43
N LEU A 304 -5.82 13.24 1.13
CA LEU A 304 -7.27 13.06 1.02
C LEU A 304 -7.79 13.42 -0.37
N GLU A 305 -7.22 14.43 -1.03
CA GLU A 305 -7.48 14.71 -2.46
C GLU A 305 -7.09 13.55 -3.37
N SER A 306 -5.98 12.86 -3.09
CA SER A 306 -5.57 11.66 -3.86
C SER A 306 -6.59 10.54 -3.74
N LEU A 307 -7.14 10.32 -2.54
CA LEU A 307 -8.18 9.33 -2.30
C LEU A 307 -9.47 9.69 -3.07
N VAL A 308 -9.85 10.97 -3.08
CA VAL A 308 -11.00 11.46 -3.88
C VAL A 308 -10.79 11.20 -5.37
N GLN A 309 -9.57 11.42 -5.89
CA GLN A 309 -9.24 11.11 -7.28
C GLN A 309 -9.34 9.62 -7.56
N LEU A 310 -8.72 8.77 -6.74
CA LEU A 310 -8.71 7.31 -6.91
C LEU A 310 -10.11 6.70 -6.83
N ARG A 311 -10.97 7.21 -5.94
CA ARG A 311 -12.35 6.75 -5.77
C ARG A 311 -13.18 6.85 -7.05
N ARG A 312 -12.82 7.72 -8.00
CA ARG A 312 -13.49 7.82 -9.31
C ARG A 312 -13.31 6.57 -10.18
N TYR A 313 -12.22 5.84 -9.96
CA TYR A 313 -11.85 4.65 -10.74
C TYR A 313 -12.15 3.35 -9.99
N TRP A 314 -12.03 3.40 -8.66
CA TRP A 314 -11.99 2.21 -7.80
C TRP A 314 -13.00 2.31 -6.66
N PRO A 315 -14.16 1.63 -6.77
CA PRO A 315 -15.13 1.52 -5.67
C PRO A 315 -14.52 1.05 -4.33
N SER A 316 -13.52 0.17 -4.36
CA SER A 316 -12.78 -0.32 -3.19
C SER A 316 -12.17 0.78 -2.31
N VAL A 317 -11.82 1.93 -2.89
CA VAL A 317 -11.19 3.05 -2.16
C VAL A 317 -12.10 3.60 -1.06
N GLU A 318 -13.42 3.52 -1.22
CA GLU A 318 -14.35 3.93 -0.17
C GLU A 318 -14.19 3.07 1.10
N ARG A 319 -13.94 1.77 0.95
CA ARG A 319 -13.63 0.90 2.09
C ARG A 319 -12.31 1.29 2.76
N MET A 320 -11.31 1.66 1.96
CA MET A 320 -10.01 2.11 2.48
C MET A 320 -10.14 3.43 3.26
N ILE A 321 -10.93 4.39 2.77
CA ILE A 321 -11.26 5.63 3.49
C ILE A 321 -11.95 5.31 4.83
N ASN A 322 -12.89 4.36 4.85
CA ASN A 322 -13.56 3.95 6.08
C ASN A 322 -12.59 3.38 7.13
N ARG A 323 -11.51 2.70 6.72
CA ARG A 323 -10.45 2.26 7.65
C ARG A 323 -9.73 3.44 8.31
N LEU A 324 -9.47 4.51 7.57
CA LEU A 324 -8.89 5.75 8.14
C LEU A 324 -9.85 6.44 9.10
N VAL A 325 -11.16 6.43 8.79
CA VAL A 325 -12.21 6.96 9.70
C VAL A 325 -12.25 6.16 11.01
N VAL A 326 -12.14 4.83 10.93
CA VAL A 326 -12.05 3.94 12.09
C VAL A 326 -10.78 4.25 12.92
N PHE A 327 -9.62 4.37 12.26
CA PHE A 327 -8.36 4.79 12.91
C PHE A 327 -8.48 6.14 13.60
N GLN A 328 -9.01 7.14 12.92
CA GLN A 328 -9.26 8.46 13.48
C GLN A 328 -10.14 8.39 14.73
N ARG A 329 -11.27 7.69 14.68
CA ARG A 329 -12.17 7.55 15.83
C ARG A 329 -11.44 6.93 17.01
N SER A 330 -10.55 5.96 16.78
CA SER A 330 -9.68 5.42 17.81
C SER A 330 -8.74 6.50 18.39
N CYS A 331 -8.15 7.37 17.57
CA CYS A 331 -7.31 8.47 18.06
C CYS A 331 -8.11 9.54 18.84
N ILE A 332 -9.32 9.89 18.41
CA ILE A 332 -10.18 10.88 19.09
C ILE A 332 -10.67 10.35 20.44
N ASN A 333 -11.06 9.07 20.50
CA ASN A 333 -11.48 8.43 21.75
C ASN A 333 -10.32 8.23 22.72
N SER A 334 -9.10 8.24 22.20
CA SER A 334 -7.87 8.23 22.99
C SER A 334 -7.79 9.54 23.80
N LYS A 335 -8.00 9.45 25.12
CA LYS A 335 -8.15 10.62 26.02
C LYS A 335 -6.84 11.34 26.37
N ASN A 336 -5.68 10.86 25.90
CA ASN A 336 -4.35 11.41 26.18
C ASN A 336 -3.34 11.04 25.06
N ILE A 337 -2.23 11.79 24.92
CA ILE A 337 -1.08 11.42 24.07
C ILE A 337 -0.61 9.97 24.33
N GLU A 338 -0.72 9.53 25.58
CA GLU A 338 -0.37 8.19 26.03
C GLU A 338 -1.42 7.11 25.67
N SER A 339 -2.47 7.44 24.93
CA SER A 339 -3.52 6.46 24.62
C SER A 339 -3.46 5.88 23.21
N TYR A 340 -2.66 6.48 22.30
CA TYR A 340 -2.24 5.76 21.10
C TYR A 340 -1.48 4.50 21.49
N ARG A 341 -1.79 3.38 20.84
CA ARG A 341 -1.13 2.08 21.07
C ARG A 341 -0.83 1.42 19.74
N PHE A 342 0.39 0.94 19.58
CA PHE A 342 0.68 -0.07 18.59
C PHE A 342 0.33 -1.43 19.17
N ASP A 343 -0.78 -2.03 18.72
CA ASP A 343 -1.27 -3.34 19.12
C ASP A 343 -1.67 -4.17 17.91
N LYS A 344 -2.16 -5.39 18.12
CA LYS A 344 -2.59 -6.29 17.04
C LYS A 344 -3.65 -5.68 16.13
N TRP A 345 -4.50 -4.80 16.65
CA TRP A 345 -5.48 -4.09 15.86
C TRP A 345 -4.80 -3.08 14.92
N MET A 346 -3.77 -2.37 15.40
CA MET A 346 -2.94 -1.51 14.55
C MET A 346 -2.21 -2.30 13.47
N VAL A 347 -1.65 -3.46 13.81
CA VAL A 347 -0.99 -4.34 12.84
C VAL A 347 -1.96 -4.74 11.72
N LYS A 348 -3.20 -5.14 12.07
CA LYS A 348 -4.26 -5.43 11.09
C LYS A 348 -4.65 -4.22 10.24
N PHE A 349 -4.68 -3.02 10.83
CA PHE A 349 -4.88 -1.77 10.09
C PHE A 349 -3.79 -1.56 9.02
N LEU A 350 -2.54 -1.88 9.34
CA LEU A 350 -1.41 -1.72 8.43
C LEU A 350 -1.36 -2.75 7.31
N ILE A 351 -1.63 -4.03 7.57
CA ILE A 351 -1.37 -5.09 6.57
C ILE A 351 -2.64 -5.59 5.86
N ALA A 352 -3.76 -5.74 6.56
CA ALA A 352 -4.94 -6.44 6.07
C ALA A 352 -5.89 -5.54 5.26
N HIS A 353 -5.36 -4.82 4.28
CA HIS A 353 -6.04 -3.72 3.58
C HIS A 353 -7.26 -4.10 2.73
N ALA A 354 -7.43 -5.38 2.37
CA ALA A 354 -8.60 -5.86 1.64
C ALA A 354 -9.83 -6.03 2.56
N LEU A 355 -9.60 -6.18 3.86
CA LEU A 355 -10.62 -6.48 4.86
C LEU A 355 -11.24 -5.20 5.44
N ALA A 356 -12.46 -5.33 5.98
CA ALA A 356 -13.02 -4.29 6.84
C ALA A 356 -12.21 -4.22 8.14
N LEU A 357 -12.09 -3.02 8.71
CA LEU A 357 -11.52 -2.84 10.02
C LEU A 357 -12.64 -2.55 11.01
N GLU A 358 -12.74 -3.37 12.05
CA GLU A 358 -13.70 -3.20 13.12
C GLU A 358 -13.27 -2.07 14.06
N ASP A 359 -14.23 -1.48 14.77
CA ASP A 359 -13.91 -0.46 15.78
C ASP A 359 -13.04 -1.07 16.88
N LYS A 360 -12.07 -0.28 17.35
CA LYS A 360 -11.16 -0.72 18.40
C LYS A 360 -11.93 -0.91 19.71
N VAL A 361 -11.85 -2.12 20.28
CA VAL A 361 -12.38 -2.42 21.61
C VAL A 361 -11.39 -1.91 22.65
N ASP A 362 -11.81 -0.96 23.49
CA ASP A 362 -11.00 -0.51 24.62
C ASP A 362 -10.97 -1.61 25.68
N GLU A 363 -9.90 -2.40 25.69
CA GLU A 363 -9.51 -3.16 26.87
C GLU A 363 -9.03 -2.15 27.91
N GLY A 364 -9.95 -1.65 28.74
CA GLY A 364 -9.71 -0.55 29.66
C GLY A 364 -8.49 -0.78 30.56
N TRP A 365 -7.41 -0.06 30.30
CA TRP A 365 -6.30 0.12 31.24
C TRP A 365 -6.41 1.49 31.90
N PRO A 366 -6.24 1.60 33.23
CA PRO A 366 -6.33 2.89 33.91
C PRO A 366 -5.19 3.81 33.46
N SER A 367 -5.53 4.94 32.86
CA SER A 367 -4.60 6.06 32.65
C SER A 367 -4.25 6.63 34.03
N HIS A 368 -3.00 6.45 34.48
CA HIS A 368 -2.48 7.22 35.59
C HIS A 368 -2.01 8.58 35.05
N TYR A 369 -2.74 9.64 35.39
CA TYR A 369 -2.43 11.05 35.11
C TYR A 369 -2.74 11.55 33.69
N ALA A 370 -3.93 12.13 33.50
CA ALA A 370 -4.18 13.08 32.43
C ALA A 370 -4.16 14.49 33.05
N GLU A 371 -3.23 15.35 32.65
CA GLU A 371 -3.27 16.76 33.01
C GLU A 371 -4.45 17.46 32.30
N PRO A 372 -5.26 18.28 33.00
CA PRO A 372 -6.45 18.91 32.42
C PRO A 372 -6.18 19.79 31.18
N SER A 373 -4.99 20.37 31.06
CA SER A 373 -4.61 21.32 29.99
C SER A 373 -4.45 20.70 28.61
N ASN A 374 -4.00 19.44 28.52
CA ASN A 374 -3.81 18.75 27.23
C ASN A 374 -5.13 18.22 26.63
N ARG A 375 -6.19 18.15 27.43
CA ARG A 375 -7.46 17.55 27.00
C ARG A 375 -8.22 18.44 26.01
N ASP A 376 -8.24 19.75 26.23
CA ASP A 376 -8.94 20.71 25.35
C ASP A 376 -8.28 20.81 23.98
N ILE A 377 -6.93 20.79 23.94
CA ILE A 377 -6.16 20.79 22.69
C ILE A 377 -6.40 19.50 21.88
N GLN A 378 -6.46 18.34 22.55
CA GLN A 378 -6.75 17.06 21.89
C GLN A 378 -8.18 17.02 21.32
N ILE A 379 -9.15 17.59 22.03
CA ILE A 379 -10.53 17.72 21.53
C ILE A 379 -10.56 18.61 20.28
N GLU A 380 -9.89 19.76 20.31
CA GLU A 380 -9.83 20.66 19.15
C GLU A 380 -9.19 19.98 17.93
N ARG A 381 -8.04 19.32 18.11
CA ARG A 381 -7.37 18.53 17.06
C ARG A 381 -8.29 17.43 16.53
N GLY A 382 -9.01 16.74 17.42
CA GLY A 382 -10.00 15.72 17.06
C GLY A 382 -11.13 16.28 16.20
N LEU A 383 -11.67 17.44 16.55
CA LEU A 383 -12.73 18.11 15.78
C LEU A 383 -12.24 18.55 14.39
N ILE A 384 -11.02 19.07 14.28
CA ILE A 384 -10.43 19.50 13.01
C ILE A 384 -10.27 18.30 12.07
N THR A 385 -9.67 17.20 12.56
CA THR A 385 -9.51 16.01 11.73
C THR A 385 -10.88 15.44 11.35
N GLN A 386 -11.88 15.47 12.26
CA GLN A 386 -13.22 14.96 11.98
C GLN A 386 -13.89 15.77 10.86
N ALA A 387 -13.72 17.09 10.87
CA ALA A 387 -14.20 17.95 9.79
C ALA A 387 -13.54 17.58 8.45
N MET A 388 -12.21 17.47 8.41
CA MET A 388 -11.47 17.12 7.18
C MET A 388 -11.94 15.78 6.57
N ILE A 389 -12.11 14.76 7.40
CA ILE A 389 -12.56 13.44 6.93
C ILE A 389 -14.03 13.46 6.51
N THR A 390 -14.87 14.20 7.24
CA THR A 390 -16.29 14.37 6.90
C THR A 390 -16.45 15.06 5.53
N ASP A 391 -15.61 16.04 5.21
CA ASP A 391 -15.68 16.76 3.94
C ASP A 391 -15.43 15.84 2.73
N ILE A 392 -14.51 14.88 2.84
CA ILE A 392 -14.25 13.88 1.80
C ILE A 392 -15.43 12.93 1.59
N GLN A 393 -16.04 12.50 2.69
CA GLN A 393 -17.21 11.63 2.66
C GLN A 393 -18.41 12.38 2.07
N LYS A 394 -18.54 13.68 2.35
CA LYS A 394 -19.57 14.56 1.80
C LYS A 394 -19.34 14.98 0.36
N TYR A 395 -18.10 15.01 -0.13
CA TYR A 395 -17.76 15.29 -1.53
C TYR A 395 -18.50 14.37 -2.53
N ASN A 396 -19.10 13.26 -2.06
CA ASN A 396 -19.95 12.34 -2.82
C ASN A 396 -21.47 12.55 -2.69
N ARG A 397 -21.98 13.35 -1.75
CA ARG A 397 -23.44 13.48 -1.52
C ARG A 397 -24.13 14.58 -2.32
N GLY A 398 -23.41 15.31 -3.18
CA GLY A 398 -23.99 16.42 -3.95
C GLY A 398 -24.46 17.60 -3.09
N GLU A 399 -24.18 17.60 -1.79
CA GLU A 399 -24.45 18.73 -0.90
C GLU A 399 -23.29 19.72 -1.01
N ILE A 400 -23.36 20.56 -2.04
CA ILE A 400 -22.73 21.87 -1.98
C ILE A 400 -23.49 22.63 -0.88
N ILE A 401 -22.82 22.92 0.23
CA ILE A 401 -23.30 23.89 1.21
C ILE A 401 -23.40 25.22 0.45
N GLN A 402 -24.63 25.70 0.27
CA GLN A 402 -24.93 27.06 -0.18
C GLN A 402 -24.44 28.09 0.83
#